data_AF-A0A0P9FS27-F1
#
_entry.id   AF-A0A0P9FS27-F1
#
_cell.length_a   1.000
_cell.length_b   1.000
_cell.length_c   1.000
_cell.angle_alpha   90.00
_cell.angle_beta   90.00
_cell.angle_gamma   90.00
#
_symmetry.space_group_name_H-M   'P 1'
#
loop_
_entity.id
_entity.type
_entity.pdbx_description
1 polymer ?
#
loop_
_entity_poly.entity_id
_entity_poly.type
_entity_poly.pdbx_seq_one_letter_code
_entity_poly.pdbx_strand_id
1 'polypeptide(L)' 'FVLAEELGIRPIRSQRSAARLAELADLFEQGKLRLHIRSTFPLRQAADAHREVETGHGRGKVVLTFD' A
#
# COMPACT_ATOMS: atom_id res chain seq x y z
N PHE A 1 -18.59 -12.80 -4.92
CA PHE A 1 -18.81 -11.51 -4.21
C PHE A 1 -20.26 -11.28 -3.85
N VAL A 2 -21.23 -11.85 -4.59
CA VAL A 2 -22.66 -11.88 -4.23
C VAL A 2 -22.89 -12.32 -2.78
N LEU A 3 -22.28 -13.44 -2.35
CA LEU A 3 -22.37 -13.91 -0.96
C LEU A 3 -21.85 -12.89 0.08
N ALA A 4 -20.84 -12.09 -0.24
CA ALA A 4 -20.32 -11.09 0.69
C ALA A 4 -21.30 -9.92 0.84
N GLU A 5 -21.93 -9.51 -0.26
CA GLU A 5 -22.98 -8.48 -0.25
C GLU A 5 -24.25 -8.95 0.48
N GLU A 6 -24.68 -10.19 0.25
CA GLU A 6 -25.80 -10.83 0.97
C GLU A 6 -25.57 -10.90 2.49
N LEU A 7 -24.31 -11.05 2.91
CA LEU A 7 -23.91 -11.05 4.31
C LEU A 7 -23.63 -9.64 4.87
N GLY A 8 -23.87 -8.58 4.10
CA GLY A 8 -23.65 -7.19 4.52
C GLY A 8 -22.17 -6.77 4.62
N ILE A 9 -21.25 -7.58 4.10
CA ILE A 9 -19.82 -7.31 4.10
C ILE A 9 -19.52 -6.22 3.07
N ARG A 10 -18.92 -5.10 3.49
CA ARG A 10 -18.48 -4.03 2.59
C ARG A 10 -17.05 -4.31 2.12
N PRO A 11 -16.82 -4.70 0.85
CA PRO A 11 -15.46 -4.93 0.38
C PRO A 11 -14.73 -3.60 0.24
N ILE A 12 -13.62 -3.44 0.97
CA ILE A 12 -12.70 -2.33 0.75
C ILE A 12 -11.81 -2.71 -0.44
N ARG A 13 -11.99 -2.01 -1.56
CA ARG A 13 -11.17 -2.19 -2.76
C ARG A 13 -10.45 -0.90 -3.09
N SER A 14 -9.25 -1.04 -3.66
CA SER A 14 -8.58 0.07 -4.31
C SER A 14 -9.32 0.40 -5.61
N GLN A 15 -9.85 1.63 -5.71
CA GLN A 15 -10.28 2.20 -6.97
C GLN A 15 -9.06 2.88 -7.60
N ARG A 16 -8.63 2.38 -8.76
CA ARG A 16 -7.49 2.93 -9.50
C ARG A 16 -8.00 4.03 -10.44
N SER A 17 -7.76 5.29 -10.08
CA SER A 17 -8.14 6.47 -10.86
C SER A 17 -7.09 7.56 -10.69
N ALA A 18 -6.80 8.28 -11.78
CA ALA A 18 -5.90 9.44 -11.73
C ALA A 18 -6.41 10.53 -10.79
N ALA A 19 -7.73 10.82 -10.82
CA ALA A 19 -8.34 11.80 -9.93
C ALA A 19 -8.18 11.43 -8.45
N ARG A 20 -8.42 10.16 -8.11
CA ARG A 20 -8.23 9.64 -6.75
C ARG A 20 -6.78 9.69 -6.30
N LEU A 21 -5.83 9.43 -7.20
CA LEU A 21 -4.41 9.54 -6.89
C LEU A 21 -4.03 11.00 -6.63
N ALA A 22 -4.54 11.94 -7.42
CA ALA A 22 -4.32 13.37 -7.21
C ALA A 22 -4.83 13.82 -5.82
N GLU A 23 -6.06 13.45 -5.45
CA GLU A 23 -6.61 13.74 -4.11
C GLU A 23 -5.73 13.17 -2.99
N LEU A 24 -5.20 11.95 -3.14
CA LEU A 24 -4.30 11.35 -2.16
C LEU A 24 -2.95 12.08 -2.08
N ALA A 25 -2.44 12.58 -3.21
CA ALA A 25 -1.22 13.37 -3.25
C ALA A 25 -1.43 14.71 -2.52
N ASP A 26 -2.54 15.41 -2.78
CA ASP A 26 -2.88 16.66 -2.08
C ASP A 26 -2.97 16.46 -0.57
N LEU A 27 -3.60 15.36 -0.12
CA LEU A 27 -3.68 15.02 1.30
C LEU A 27 -2.30 14.74 1.91
N PHE A 28 -1.40 14.13 1.15
CA PHE A 28 -0.03 13.87 1.58
C PHE A 28 0.77 15.18 1.72
N GLU A 29 0.69 16.08 0.73
CA GLU A 29 1.32 17.40 0.77
C GLU A 29 0.82 18.26 1.94
N GLN A 30 -0.49 18.20 2.23
CA GLN A 30 -1.09 18.87 3.39
C GLN A 30 -0.72 18.24 4.74
N GLY A 31 0.05 17.15 4.76
CA GLY A 31 0.40 16.41 5.98
C GLY A 31 -0.77 15.64 6.61
N LYS A 32 -1.93 15.58 5.93
CA LYS A 32 -3.13 14.86 6.37
C LYS A 32 -3.07 13.36 6.07
N LEU A 33 -2.20 12.95 5.15
CA LEU A 33 -1.88 11.55 4.85
C LEU A 33 -0.40 11.30 5.10
N ARG A 34 -0.07 10.27 5.88
CA ARG A 34 1.31 9.84 6.12
C ARG A 34 1.55 8.44 5.56
N LEU A 35 2.48 8.33 4.62
CA LEU A 35 2.97 7.06 4.12
C LEU A 35 4.02 6.51 5.09
N HIS A 36 3.71 5.41 5.76
CA HIS A 36 4.67 4.71 6.61
C HIS A 36 5.50 3.76 5.75
N ILE A 37 6.77 4.08 5.55
CA ILE A 37 7.76 3.16 4.98
C ILE A 37 8.23 2.27 6.11
N ARG A 38 7.96 0.97 5.98
CA ARG A 38 8.32 -0.05 6.96
C ARG A 38 9.79 -0.41 6.82
N SER A 39 10.20 -0.69 5.58
CA SER A 39 11.55 -1.15 5.24
C SER A 39 11.91 -0.69 3.83
N THR A 40 13.19 -0.50 3.60
CA THR A 40 13.75 -0.11 2.30
C THR A 40 14.87 -1.09 1.94
N PHE A 41 14.86 -1.56 0.70
CA PHE A 41 15.90 -2.46 0.18
C PHE A 41 16.40 -1.92 -1.16
N PRO A 42 17.71 -1.97 -1.45
CA PRO A 42 18.17 -1.72 -2.82
C PRO A 42 17.60 -2.79 -3.76
N LEU A 43 17.41 -2.47 -5.04
CA LEU A 43 16.81 -3.37 -6.04
C LEU A 43 17.46 -4.77 -6.07
N ARG A 44 18.79 -4.82 -5.91
CA ARG A 44 19.57 -6.07 -5.85
C ARG A 44 19.15 -7.02 -4.71
N GLN A 45 18.44 -6.50 -3.70
CA GLN A 45 17.90 -7.24 -2.55
C GLN A 45 16.38 -7.45 -2.65
N ALA A 46 15.79 -7.40 -3.85
CA ALA A 46 14.34 -7.63 -4.02
C ALA A 46 13.85 -8.95 -3.40
N ALA A 47 14.67 -9.99 -3.40
CA ALA A 47 14.34 -11.26 -2.76
C ALA A 47 14.15 -11.13 -1.23
N ASP A 48 14.98 -10.32 -0.56
CA ASP A 48 14.83 -10.03 0.88
C ASP A 48 13.58 -9.20 1.16
N ALA A 49 13.29 -8.22 0.29
CA ALA A 49 12.07 -7.44 0.37
C ALA A 49 10.80 -8.30 0.26
N HIS A 50 10.81 -9.32 -0.61
CA HIS A 50 9.71 -10.28 -0.72
C HIS A 50 9.56 -11.14 0.54
N ARG A 51 10.66 -11.69 1.07
CA ARG A 51 10.64 -12.43 2.35
C ARG A 51 10.05 -11.60 3.49
N GLU A 52 10.39 -10.31 3.56
CA GLU A 52 9.85 -9.37 4.56
C GLU A 52 8.34 -9.11 4.39
N VAL A 53 7.82 -9.13 3.16
CA VAL A 53 6.37 -9.01 2.89
C VAL A 53 5.63 -10.29 3.27
N GLU A 54 6.22 -11.46 3.01
CA GLU A 54 5.64 -12.78 3.31
C GLU A 54 5.39 -13.01 4.81
N THR A 55 6.06 -12.27 5.69
CA THR A 55 5.82 -12.34 7.15
C THR A 55 4.41 -11.94 7.58
N GLY A 56 3.62 -11.27 6.72
CA GLY A 56 2.19 -10.98 6.92
C GLY A 56 1.83 -9.95 8.01
N HIS A 57 2.77 -9.58 8.89
CA HIS A 57 2.54 -8.68 10.04
C HIS A 57 3.00 -7.23 9.80
N GLY A 58 3.24 -6.86 8.54
CA GLY A 58 3.79 -5.57 8.17
C GLY A 58 2.76 -4.44 8.13
N ARG A 59 2.85 -3.47 9.06
CA ARG A 59 2.23 -2.16 8.84
C ARG A 59 3.15 -1.32 7.94
N GLY A 60 2.60 -0.72 6.89
CA GLY A 60 3.33 0.18 6.00
C GLY A 60 3.78 -0.47 4.69
N LYS A 61 4.62 0.26 3.94
CA LYS A 61 5.12 -0.15 2.62
C LYS A 61 6.58 -0.60 2.70
N VAL A 62 6.92 -1.64 1.95
CA VAL A 62 8.30 -2.01 1.63
C VAL A 62 8.65 -1.35 0.31
N VAL A 63 9.78 -0.65 0.26
CA VAL A 63 10.22 0.13 -0.91
C VAL A 63 11.51 -0.44 -1.47
N LEU A 64 11.60 -0.51 -2.80
CA LEU A 64 12.83 -0.80 -3.52
C LEU A 64 13.48 0.51 -3.98
N THR A 65 14.79 0.63 -3.80
CA THR A 65 15.58 1.80 -4.24
C THR A 65 16.57 1.44 -5.34
N PHE A 66 16.96 2.43 -6.14
CA PHE A 66 17.75 2.29 -7.37
C PHE A 66 19.09 3.05 -7.32
N ASP A 67 19.46 3.52 -6.14
CA ASP A 67 20.76 4.12 -5.84
C ASP A 67 21.95 3.16 -6.06
#